data_AF-A0A8T6XT11-F1
#
_entry.id   AF-A0A8T6XT11-F1
#
_cell.length_a   1.000
_cell.length_b   1.000
_cell.length_c   1.000
_cell.angle_alpha   90.00
_cell.angle_beta   90.00
_cell.angle_gamma   90.00
#
_symmetry.space_group_name_H-M   'P 1'
#
loop_
_entity.id
_entity.type
_entity.pdbx_description
1 polymer ?
#
loop_
_entity_poly.entity_id
_entity_poly.type
_entity_poly.pdbx_seq_one_letter_code
_entity_poly.pdbx_strand_id
1 'polypeptide(L)'
;SEGLYNSPLLPEVQEHILNVVDDILSNYEVDGIHLDYIRYPGKDFDFHPWVRNQFRKSYILDPLEFKIDRENFVNKYSNVGFELYYNRWTKFLRDGLSDFVKTLSQKIHRKDEDIIISAAVKADLAEAHLYFYQEWDRWLRQGWIDWAVPMNYTANNVTFISRIREMLNSGLMSKLLMGVSLHNQRENSA
;
A
#
# COMPACT_ATOMS: atom_id res chain seq x y z
N SER A 1 18.77 3.25 2.99
CA SER A 1 17.34 3.04 3.20
C SER A 1 16.69 4.38 3.50
N GLU A 2 15.44 4.57 3.08
CA GLU A 2 14.68 5.82 3.26
C GLU A 2 14.18 6.04 4.71
N GLY A 3 14.35 5.06 5.61
CA GLY A 3 14.02 5.22 7.03
C GLY A 3 13.86 3.90 7.79
N LEU A 4 13.31 4.00 9.00
CA LEU A 4 12.79 2.87 9.78
C LEU A 4 11.31 2.68 9.43
N TYR A 5 10.89 1.43 9.22
CA TYR A 5 9.53 1.09 8.81
C TYR A 5 8.88 0.13 9.81
N ASN A 6 7.63 0.43 10.15
CA ASN A 6 6.77 -0.49 10.89
C ASN A 6 6.05 -1.43 9.92
N SER A 7 5.81 -2.66 10.35
CA SER A 7 4.93 -3.56 9.59
C SER A 7 3.49 -3.06 9.67
N PRO A 8 2.80 -2.85 8.52
CA PRO A 8 1.41 -2.42 8.52
C PRO A 8 0.44 -3.54 8.95
N LEU A 9 0.93 -4.78 9.12
CA LEU A 9 0.12 -5.94 9.52
C LEU A 9 0.15 -6.19 11.02
N LEU A 10 1.06 -5.54 11.76
CA LEU A 10 1.14 -5.72 13.20
C LEU A 10 -0.06 -5.08 13.90
N PRO A 11 -0.81 -5.82 14.74
CA PRO A 11 -1.98 -5.30 15.44
C PRO A 11 -1.68 -4.03 16.24
N GLU A 12 -0.54 -3.99 16.92
CA GLU A 12 -0.11 -2.84 17.73
C GLU A 12 0.18 -1.59 16.89
N VAL A 13 0.69 -1.76 15.66
CA VAL A 13 0.93 -0.65 14.72
C VAL A 13 -0.42 -0.13 14.20
N GLN A 14 -1.31 -1.04 13.82
CA GLN A 14 -2.65 -0.68 13.37
C GLN A 14 -3.44 0.04 14.46
N GLU A 15 -3.44 -0.50 15.68
CA GLU A 15 -4.10 0.12 16.84
C GLU A 15 -3.54 1.52 17.11
N HIS A 16 -2.21 1.68 17.09
CA HIS A 16 -1.60 2.98 17.26
C HIS A 16 -2.07 4.00 16.22
N ILE A 17 -2.08 3.64 14.93
CA ILE A 17 -2.55 4.54 13.86
C ILE A 17 -4.04 4.86 14.04
N LEU A 18 -4.87 3.88 14.38
CA LEU A 18 -6.31 4.08 14.63
C LEU A 18 -6.57 5.01 15.83
N ASN A 19 -5.69 5.00 16.83
CA ASN A 19 -5.76 5.88 18.00
C ASN A 19 -5.29 7.30 17.65
N VAL A 20 -4.23 7.45 16.85
CA VAL A 20 -3.78 8.76 16.36
C VAL A 20 -4.89 9.43 15.53
N VAL A 21 -5.51 8.70 14.61
CA VAL A 21 -6.62 9.25 13.82
C VAL A 21 -7.82 9.58 14.70
N ASP A 22 -8.10 8.77 15.73
CA ASP A 22 -9.17 9.08 16.67
C ASP A 22 -8.93 10.38 17.43
N ASP A 23 -7.70 10.56 17.91
CA ASP A 23 -7.27 11.74 18.66
C ASP A 23 -7.37 13.00 17.81
N ILE A 24 -6.95 12.93 16.54
CA ILE A 24 -7.11 14.04 15.58
C ILE A 24 -8.60 14.41 15.44
N LEU A 25 -9.46 13.42 15.16
CA LEU A 25 -10.90 13.64 14.96
C LEU A 25 -11.64 14.04 16.26
N SER A 26 -11.08 13.76 17.43
CA SER A 26 -11.68 14.13 18.72
C SER A 26 -11.35 15.56 19.14
N ASN A 27 -10.15 16.03 18.78
CA ASN A 27 -9.58 17.24 19.37
C ASN A 27 -9.40 18.38 18.37
N TYR A 28 -9.59 18.13 17.08
CA TYR A 28 -9.44 19.13 16.02
C TYR A 28 -10.63 19.08 15.06
N GLU A 29 -11.09 20.27 14.68
CA GLU A 29 -12.07 20.44 13.60
C GLU A 29 -11.32 20.35 12.27
N VAL A 30 -11.47 19.22 11.58
CA VAL A 30 -10.81 18.93 10.30
C VAL A 30 -11.84 18.37 9.31
N ASP A 31 -11.72 18.75 8.04
CA ASP A 31 -12.60 18.24 6.98
C ASP A 31 -12.15 16.88 6.42
N GLY A 32 -10.95 16.42 6.80
CA GLY A 32 -10.35 15.25 6.18
C GLY A 32 -9.10 14.71 6.86
N ILE A 33 -8.80 13.45 6.53
CA ILE A 33 -7.58 12.75 6.92
C ILE A 33 -6.79 12.39 5.65
N HIS A 34 -5.54 12.86 5.59
CA HIS A 34 -4.62 12.52 4.51
C HIS A 34 -3.62 11.45 4.97
N LEU A 35 -3.63 10.30 4.29
CA LEU A 35 -2.75 9.16 4.56
C LEU A 35 -1.47 9.29 3.73
N ASP A 36 -0.40 9.77 4.37
CA ASP A 36 0.93 9.72 3.79
C ASP A 36 1.64 8.41 4.14
N TYR A 37 2.49 7.91 3.23
CA TYR A 37 3.24 6.66 3.39
C TYR A 37 2.43 5.40 3.73
N ILE A 38 1.14 5.34 3.36
CA ILE A 38 0.31 4.12 3.51
C ILE A 38 0.68 3.06 2.46
N ARG A 39 1.88 2.48 2.60
CA ARG A 39 2.50 1.49 1.70
C ARG A 39 3.65 0.74 2.36
N TYR A 40 4.08 -0.36 1.74
CA TYR A 40 5.33 -1.03 2.11
C TYR A 40 6.53 -0.30 1.53
N PRO A 41 7.74 -0.38 2.13
CA PRO A 41 8.95 0.23 1.58
C PRO A 41 9.51 -0.51 0.35
N GLY A 42 9.05 -1.73 0.07
CA GLY A 42 9.48 -2.52 -1.08
C GLY A 42 9.03 -3.98 -0.99
N LYS A 43 9.18 -4.70 -2.11
CA LYS A 43 8.76 -6.11 -2.28
C LYS A 43 9.46 -7.14 -1.37
N ASP A 44 10.53 -6.73 -0.71
CA ASP A 44 11.32 -7.57 0.20
C ASP A 44 11.06 -7.23 1.67
N PHE A 45 10.00 -6.47 1.95
CA PHE A 45 9.49 -6.24 3.29
C PHE A 45 8.19 -7.03 3.50
N ASP A 46 8.25 -8.04 4.35
CA ASP A 46 7.82 -7.97 5.75
C ASP A 46 8.09 -9.34 6.35
N PHE A 47 9.20 -9.46 7.06
CA PHE A 47 9.61 -10.74 7.64
C PHE A 47 9.53 -10.74 9.16
N HIS A 48 8.68 -9.88 9.73
CA HIS A 48 8.42 -9.92 11.16
C HIS A 48 7.91 -11.32 11.56
N PRO A 49 8.41 -11.93 12.65
CA PRO A 49 8.04 -13.29 13.04
C PRO A 49 6.53 -13.52 13.17
N TRP A 50 5.81 -12.52 13.69
CA TRP A 50 4.35 -12.58 13.80
C TRP A 50 3.67 -12.67 12.42
N VAL A 51 4.07 -11.83 11.46
CA VAL A 51 3.49 -11.78 10.10
C VAL A 51 3.76 -13.08 9.36
N ARG A 52 5.01 -13.58 9.43
CA ARG A 52 5.40 -14.90 8.90
C ARG A 52 4.54 -16.02 9.49
N ASN A 53 4.29 -15.97 10.79
CA ASN A 53 3.46 -16.96 11.46
C ASN A 53 1.99 -16.89 11.02
N GLN A 54 1.43 -15.70 10.77
CA GLN A 54 0.07 -15.58 10.22
C GLN A 54 -0.01 -16.21 8.83
N PHE A 55 0.95 -15.91 7.94
CA PHE A 55 1.01 -16.55 6.63
C PHE A 55 1.14 -18.07 6.73
N ARG A 56 2.02 -18.56 7.62
CA ARG A 56 2.22 -19.99 7.85
C ARG A 56 0.94 -20.69 8.32
N LYS A 57 0.09 -20.05 9.13
CA LYS A 57 -1.21 -20.61 9.53
C LYS A 57 -2.15 -20.78 8.33
N SER A 58 -2.13 -19.87 7.38
CA SER A 58 -3.00 -19.92 6.19
C SER A 58 -2.50 -20.86 5.10
N TYR A 59 -1.18 -20.99 4.94
CA TYR A 59 -0.59 -21.68 3.78
C TYR A 59 0.38 -22.82 4.13
N ILE A 60 0.59 -23.10 5.42
CA ILE A 60 1.39 -24.21 5.95
C ILE A 60 2.86 -24.16 5.47
N LEU A 61 3.38 -22.96 5.19
CA LEU A 61 4.75 -22.72 4.73
C LEU A 61 5.28 -21.42 5.29
N ASP A 62 6.55 -21.36 5.70
CA ASP A 62 7.19 -20.10 6.07
C ASP A 62 7.62 -19.36 4.79
N PRO A 63 7.31 -18.06 4.63
CA PRO A 63 7.70 -17.34 3.41
C PRO A 63 9.21 -17.27 3.18
N LEU A 64 10.03 -17.42 4.23
CA LEU A 64 11.49 -17.46 4.05
C LEU A 64 11.96 -18.68 3.26
N GLU A 65 11.21 -19.79 3.25
CA GLU A 65 11.58 -21.01 2.52
C GLU A 65 11.71 -20.77 1.01
N PHE A 66 10.90 -19.87 0.42
CA PHE A 66 11.00 -19.52 -1.00
C PHE A 66 11.59 -18.12 -1.24
N LYS A 67 11.62 -17.23 -0.24
CA LYS A 67 12.20 -15.88 -0.40
C LYS A 67 13.72 -15.84 -0.25
N ILE A 68 14.32 -16.74 0.54
CA ILE A 68 15.78 -16.79 0.73
C ILE A 68 16.44 -17.76 -0.24
N ASP A 69 15.82 -18.91 -0.49
CA ASP A 69 16.43 -20.00 -1.24
C ASP A 69 15.50 -20.53 -2.34
N ARG A 70 15.36 -19.71 -3.39
CA ARG A 70 14.53 -20.06 -4.55
C ARG A 70 14.95 -21.37 -5.18
N GLU A 71 16.26 -21.64 -5.31
CA GLU A 71 16.76 -22.80 -6.02
C GLU A 71 16.35 -24.09 -5.31
N ASN A 72 16.62 -24.21 -4.01
CA ASN A 72 16.21 -25.40 -3.26
C ASN A 72 14.68 -25.53 -3.18
N PHE A 73 13.96 -24.40 -3.08
CA PHE A 73 12.51 -24.43 -3.12
C PHE A 73 11.98 -24.97 -4.45
N VAL A 74 12.53 -24.49 -5.58
CA VAL A 74 12.16 -24.96 -6.93
C VAL A 74 12.54 -26.42 -7.14
N ASN A 75 13.70 -26.86 -6.65
CA ASN A 75 14.09 -28.27 -6.73
C ASN A 75 13.11 -29.19 -5.98
N LYS A 76 12.55 -28.72 -4.86
CA LYS A 76 11.59 -29.47 -4.04
C LYS A 76 10.14 -29.38 -4.56
N TYR A 77 9.74 -28.23 -5.10
CA TYR A 77 8.33 -27.91 -5.38
C TYR A 77 8.03 -27.46 -6.82
N SER A 78 9.02 -27.46 -7.71
CA SER A 78 9.00 -26.92 -9.08
C SER A 78 8.87 -25.40 -9.18
N ASN A 79 9.11 -24.87 -10.38
CA ASN A 79 8.85 -23.45 -10.70
C ASN A 79 7.39 -23.07 -10.47
N VAL A 80 6.44 -23.96 -10.78
CA VAL A 80 5.00 -23.71 -10.57
C VAL A 80 4.70 -23.56 -9.08
N GLY A 81 5.33 -24.36 -8.23
CA GLY A 81 5.19 -24.25 -6.78
C GLY A 81 5.75 -22.92 -6.26
N PHE A 82 6.92 -22.50 -6.73
CA PHE A 82 7.50 -21.20 -6.39
C PHE A 82 6.54 -20.05 -6.75
N GLU A 83 6.06 -19.99 -8.00
CA GLU A 83 5.16 -18.92 -8.44
C GLU A 83 3.86 -18.91 -7.64
N LEU A 84 3.29 -20.08 -7.31
CA LEU A 84 2.10 -20.18 -6.48
C LEU A 84 2.30 -19.57 -5.09
N TYR A 85 3.39 -19.93 -4.39
CA TYR A 85 3.64 -19.43 -3.03
C TYR A 85 4.10 -17.97 -3.02
N TYR A 86 4.86 -17.55 -4.02
CA TYR A 86 5.22 -16.15 -4.20
C TYR A 86 3.97 -15.29 -4.38
N ASN A 87 3.03 -15.70 -5.23
CA ASN A 87 1.76 -14.99 -5.44
C ASN A 87 0.86 -15.01 -4.19
N ARG A 88 0.83 -16.10 -3.43
CA ARG A 88 0.12 -16.15 -2.13
C ARG A 88 0.70 -15.15 -1.14
N TRP A 89 2.01 -15.05 -1.06
CA TRP A 89 2.70 -14.13 -0.14
C TRP A 89 2.45 -12.67 -0.49
N THR A 90 2.67 -12.29 -1.75
CA THR A 90 2.40 -10.91 -2.17
C THR A 90 0.93 -10.55 -2.04
N LYS A 91 0.01 -11.49 -2.34
CA LYS A 91 -1.42 -11.30 -2.11
C LYS A 91 -1.75 -11.11 -0.63
N PHE A 92 -1.18 -11.92 0.25
CA PHE A 92 -1.39 -11.82 1.69
C PHE A 92 -0.99 -10.44 2.23
N LEU A 93 0.16 -9.90 1.80
CA LEU A 93 0.62 -8.57 2.20
C LEU A 93 -0.25 -7.44 1.64
N ARG A 94 -0.64 -7.53 0.37
CA ARG A 94 -1.56 -6.58 -0.31
C ARG A 94 -2.92 -6.54 0.37
N ASP A 95 -3.52 -7.71 0.59
CA ASP A 95 -4.82 -7.81 1.26
C ASP A 95 -4.74 -7.29 2.69
N GLY A 96 -3.68 -7.61 3.44
CA GLY A 96 -3.50 -7.11 4.81
C GLY A 96 -3.46 -5.59 4.90
N LEU A 97 -2.75 -4.91 4.00
CA LEU A 97 -2.73 -3.44 3.95
C LEU A 97 -4.09 -2.88 3.50
N SER A 98 -4.69 -3.46 2.46
CA SER A 98 -6.01 -3.08 1.97
C SER A 98 -7.11 -3.23 3.04
N ASP A 99 -7.08 -4.31 3.81
CA ASP A 99 -8.02 -4.55 4.91
C ASP A 99 -7.79 -3.56 6.06
N PHE A 100 -6.55 -3.17 6.34
CA PHE A 100 -6.28 -2.11 7.30
C PHE A 100 -6.85 -0.76 6.83
N VAL A 101 -6.64 -0.37 5.57
CA VAL A 101 -7.23 0.87 5.00
C VAL A 101 -8.76 0.84 5.09
N LYS A 102 -9.37 -0.30 4.79
CA LYS A 102 -10.81 -0.50 4.98
C LYS A 102 -11.23 -0.29 6.44
N THR A 103 -10.55 -0.91 7.40
CA THR A 103 -10.85 -0.77 8.83
C THR A 103 -10.71 0.68 9.29
N LEU A 104 -9.65 1.37 8.84
CA LEU A 104 -9.42 2.77 9.13
C LEU A 104 -10.56 3.65 8.60
N SER A 105 -10.92 3.49 7.32
CA SER A 105 -12.05 4.19 6.71
C SER A 105 -13.35 3.96 7.45
N GLN A 106 -13.67 2.71 7.78
CA GLN A 106 -14.87 2.39 8.54
C GLN A 106 -14.87 3.02 9.94
N LYS A 107 -13.71 3.16 10.59
CA LYS A 107 -13.62 3.81 11.90
C LYS A 107 -13.79 5.32 11.80
N ILE A 108 -13.19 5.94 10.78
CA ILE A 108 -13.35 7.37 10.48
C ILE A 108 -14.83 7.68 10.21
N HIS A 109 -15.44 7.00 9.23
CA HIS A 109 -16.82 7.26 8.81
C HIS A 109 -17.89 6.85 9.82
N ARG A 110 -17.56 6.00 10.81
CA ARG A 110 -18.45 5.77 11.98
C ARG A 110 -18.48 6.95 12.94
N LYS A 111 -17.40 7.72 13.00
CA LYS A 111 -17.27 8.88 13.87
C LYS A 111 -17.89 10.10 13.22
N ASP A 112 -17.60 10.29 11.93
CA ASP A 112 -18.14 11.36 11.10
C ASP A 112 -18.12 10.91 9.63
N GLU A 113 -19.31 10.84 9.02
CA GLU A 113 -19.48 10.36 7.64
C GLU A 113 -19.01 11.36 6.58
N ASP A 114 -18.83 12.64 6.94
CA ASP A 114 -18.45 13.70 6.02
C ASP A 114 -16.91 13.86 5.89
N ILE A 115 -16.13 13.16 6.73
CA ILE A 115 -14.67 13.23 6.70
C ILE A 115 -14.12 12.65 5.39
N ILE A 116 -13.43 13.51 4.63
CA ILE A 116 -12.75 13.13 3.40
C ILE A 116 -11.49 12.33 3.74
N ILE A 117 -11.34 11.15 3.13
CA ILE A 117 -10.12 10.34 3.26
C ILE A 117 -9.34 10.43 1.96
N SER A 118 -8.10 10.90 2.04
CA SER A 118 -7.20 10.94 0.89
C SER A 118 -5.89 10.21 1.18
N ALA A 119 -5.16 9.80 0.14
CA ALA A 119 -3.87 9.13 0.31
C ALA A 119 -2.83 9.58 -0.71
N ALA A 120 -1.57 9.74 -0.27
CA ALA A 120 -0.42 9.90 -1.15
C ALA A 120 -0.02 8.55 -1.74
N VAL A 121 0.00 8.47 -3.08
CA VAL A 121 0.14 7.18 -3.77
C VAL A 121 1.20 7.17 -4.86
N LYS A 122 1.69 5.98 -5.18
CA LYS A 122 2.60 5.78 -6.31
C LYS A 122 1.87 6.01 -7.63
N ALA A 123 2.48 6.83 -8.49
CA ALA A 123 1.87 7.24 -9.75
C ALA A 123 1.88 6.15 -10.83
N ASP A 124 2.83 5.21 -10.78
CA ASP A 124 2.80 4.02 -11.61
C ASP A 124 1.98 2.93 -10.89
N LEU A 125 0.88 2.50 -11.49
CA LEU A 125 -0.06 1.59 -10.84
C LEU A 125 0.52 0.18 -10.68
N ALA A 126 1.30 -0.28 -11.67
CA ALA A 126 1.97 -1.57 -11.60
C ALA A 126 3.05 -1.55 -10.51
N GLU A 127 3.82 -0.47 -10.41
CA GLU A 127 4.80 -0.26 -9.34
C GLU A 127 4.12 -0.22 -7.97
N ALA A 128 3.03 0.54 -7.84
CA ALA A 128 2.23 0.63 -6.63
C ALA A 128 1.82 -0.76 -6.12
N HIS A 129 1.31 -1.61 -7.01
CA HIS A 129 0.82 -2.95 -6.66
C HIS A 129 1.94 -3.95 -6.40
N LEU A 130 2.98 -3.97 -7.24
CA LEU A 130 3.97 -5.04 -7.25
C LEU A 130 5.14 -4.78 -6.30
N TYR A 131 5.48 -3.51 -6.07
CA TYR A 131 6.65 -3.12 -5.28
C TYR A 131 6.27 -2.55 -3.91
N PHE A 132 5.18 -1.78 -3.85
CA PHE A 132 4.74 -1.07 -2.63
C PHE A 132 3.50 -1.69 -1.98
N TYR A 133 2.91 -2.72 -2.62
CA TYR A 133 1.66 -3.38 -2.22
C TYR A 133 0.48 -2.42 -1.97
N GLN A 134 0.51 -1.25 -2.59
CA GLN A 134 -0.45 -0.16 -2.43
C GLN A 134 -1.55 -0.27 -3.50
N GLU A 135 -2.70 -0.85 -3.13
CA GLU A 135 -3.83 -1.06 -4.05
C GLU A 135 -4.81 0.12 -4.07
N TRP A 136 -4.29 1.34 -4.23
CA TRP A 136 -5.09 2.56 -4.09
C TRP A 136 -6.25 2.67 -5.08
N ASP A 137 -6.14 2.06 -6.26
CA ASP A 137 -7.23 1.97 -7.24
C ASP A 137 -8.39 1.08 -6.74
N ARG A 138 -8.08 -0.01 -6.03
CA ARG A 138 -9.07 -0.83 -5.31
C ARG A 138 -9.71 -0.01 -4.20
N TRP A 139 -8.93 0.73 -3.43
CA TRP A 139 -9.44 1.55 -2.32
C TRP A 139 -10.43 2.61 -2.82
N LEU A 140 -10.13 3.29 -3.92
CA LEU A 140 -11.03 4.26 -4.58
C LEU A 140 -12.34 3.63 -5.09
N ARG A 141 -12.24 2.43 -5.71
CA ARG A 141 -13.43 1.72 -6.22
C ARG A 141 -14.34 1.22 -5.10
N GLN A 142 -13.76 0.84 -3.96
CA GLN A 142 -14.50 0.37 -2.80
C GLN A 142 -15.00 1.51 -1.90
N GLY A 143 -14.58 2.77 -2.16
CA GLY A 143 -14.95 3.92 -1.35
C GLY A 143 -14.26 3.96 0.01
N TRP A 144 -13.09 3.32 0.16
CA TRP A 144 -12.31 3.39 1.40
C TRP A 144 -11.43 4.64 1.46
N ILE A 145 -11.15 5.23 0.30
CA ILE A 145 -10.61 6.57 0.19
C ILE A 145 -11.43 7.32 -0.86
N ASP A 146 -11.58 8.62 -0.66
CA ASP A 146 -12.30 9.53 -1.56
C ASP A 146 -11.40 10.00 -2.68
N TRP A 147 -10.15 10.36 -2.34
CA TRP A 147 -9.15 10.83 -3.30
C TRP A 147 -7.83 10.07 -3.19
N ALA A 148 -7.24 9.74 -4.33
CA ALA A 148 -5.83 9.40 -4.38
C ALA A 148 -5.04 10.60 -4.91
N VAL A 149 -3.85 10.79 -4.34
CA VAL A 149 -2.93 11.87 -4.69
C VAL A 149 -1.66 11.25 -5.27
N PRO A 150 -1.61 10.96 -6.58
CA PRO A 150 -0.44 10.34 -7.19
C PRO A 150 0.78 11.27 -7.15
N MET A 151 1.88 10.78 -6.57
CA MET A 151 3.16 11.47 -6.49
C MET A 151 3.92 11.36 -7.82
N ASN A 152 3.42 12.00 -8.87
CA ASN A 152 4.03 11.91 -10.20
C ASN A 152 5.22 12.88 -10.35
N TYR A 153 6.25 12.66 -9.55
CA TYR A 153 7.39 13.58 -9.41
C TYR A 153 8.54 13.32 -10.41
N THR A 154 8.23 12.67 -11.54
CA THR A 154 9.23 12.45 -12.59
C THR A 154 9.56 13.77 -13.30
N ALA A 155 10.85 13.99 -13.58
CA ALA A 155 11.30 15.11 -14.39
C ALA A 155 11.10 14.88 -15.90
N ASN A 156 10.72 13.65 -16.31
CA ASN A 156 10.51 13.30 -17.71
C ASN A 156 9.06 13.56 -18.12
N ASN A 157 8.85 14.57 -18.97
CA ASN A 157 7.52 14.95 -19.47
C ASN A 157 6.78 13.81 -20.20
N VAL A 158 7.49 12.93 -20.91
CA VAL A 158 6.88 11.78 -21.60
C VAL A 158 6.31 10.79 -20.58
N THR A 159 7.12 10.44 -19.57
CA THR A 159 6.68 9.56 -18.47
C THR A 159 5.55 10.20 -17.67
N PHE A 160 5.66 11.50 -17.37
CA PHE A 160 4.63 12.25 -16.66
C PHE A 160 3.28 12.17 -17.37
N ILE A 161 3.24 12.50 -18.67
CA ILE A 161 2.02 12.46 -19.50
C ILE A 161 1.52 11.03 -19.65
N SER A 162 2.39 10.05 -19.82
CA SER A 162 2.00 8.64 -19.95
C SER A 162 1.24 8.15 -18.72
N ARG A 163 1.74 8.45 -17.52
CA ARG A 163 1.08 8.09 -16.25
C ARG A 163 -0.29 8.76 -16.11
N ILE A 164 -0.40 10.03 -16.51
CA ILE A 164 -1.70 10.71 -16.54
C ILE A 164 -2.67 10.02 -17.50
N ARG A 165 -2.22 9.62 -18.70
CA ARG A 165 -3.07 8.90 -19.68
C ARG A 165 -3.53 7.54 -19.17
N GLU A 166 -2.67 6.81 -18.49
CA GLU A 166 -3.05 5.54 -17.88
C GLU A 166 -4.14 5.75 -16.81
N MET A 167 -3.97 6.75 -15.96
CA MET A 167 -4.97 7.13 -14.97
C MET A 167 -6.29 7.60 -15.61
N LEU A 168 -6.23 8.38 -16.69
CA LEU A 168 -7.41 8.80 -17.46
C LEU A 168 -8.21 7.59 -17.96
N ASN A 169 -7.51 6.55 -18.43
CA ASN A 169 -8.14 5.34 -18.95
C ASN A 169 -8.72 4.42 -17.85
N SER A 170 -8.36 4.63 -16.58
CA SER A 170 -8.85 3.82 -15.46
C SER A 170 -10.30 4.14 -15.03
N GLY A 171 -10.85 5.27 -15.50
CA GLY A 171 -12.18 5.75 -15.11
C GLY A 171 -12.25 6.35 -13.70
N LEU A 172 -11.11 6.51 -13.01
CA LEU A 172 -11.04 7.02 -11.63
C LEU A 172 -10.78 8.54 -11.54
N MET A 173 -10.79 9.24 -12.67
CA MET A 173 -10.30 10.63 -12.77
C MET A 173 -10.91 11.63 -11.81
N SER A 174 -12.22 11.55 -11.56
CA SER A 174 -12.88 12.47 -10.62
C SER A 174 -12.42 12.30 -9.17
N LYS A 175 -11.67 11.23 -8.89
CA LYS A 175 -11.12 10.90 -7.57
C LYS A 175 -9.59 11.00 -7.51
N LEU A 176 -8.95 11.63 -8.51
CA LEU A 176 -7.50 11.78 -8.57
C LEU A 176 -7.11 13.26 -8.50
N LEU A 177 -6.23 13.59 -7.55
CA LEU A 177 -5.61 14.90 -7.44
C LEU A 177 -4.11 14.76 -7.71
N MET A 178 -3.65 15.17 -8.89
CA MET A 178 -2.26 14.93 -9.31
C MET A 178 -1.26 15.75 -8.49
N GLY A 179 -0.35 15.08 -7.80
CA GLY A 179 0.80 15.72 -7.16
C GLY A 179 1.87 16.07 -8.19
N VAL A 180 2.35 17.32 -8.17
CA VAL A 180 3.47 17.79 -9.00
C VAL A 180 4.58 18.30 -8.08
N SER A 181 5.83 17.93 -8.36
CA SER A 181 6.95 18.38 -7.55
C SER A 181 7.37 19.81 -7.91
N LEU A 182 7.64 20.63 -6.90
CA LEU A 182 8.26 21.96 -7.06
C LEU A 182 9.79 21.87 -7.21
N HIS A 183 10.41 20.73 -6.84
CA HIS A 183 11.85 20.49 -6.94
C HIS A 183 12.14 19.08 -7.48
N ASN A 184 13.02 18.96 -8.48
CA ASN A 184 13.42 17.66 -9.01
C ASN A 184 14.15 16.86 -7.94
N GLN A 185 13.50 15.82 -7.41
CA GLN A 185 14.17 14.81 -6.63
C GLN A 185 14.95 13.88 -7.58
N ARG A 186 16.16 13.46 -7.19
CA ARG A 186 16.92 12.46 -7.94
C ARG A 186 16.12 11.16 -7.94
N GLU A 187 16.17 10.39 -9.02
CA GLU A 187 15.28 9.23 -9.32
C GLU A 187 15.14 8.12 -8.25
N ASN A 188 15.87 8.19 -7.13
CA ASN A 188 15.91 7.17 -6.09
C ASN A 188 15.33 7.62 -4.73
N SER A 189 14.40 8.59 -4.69
CA SER A 189 13.85 9.07 -3.40
C SER A 189 12.33 9.18 -3.36
N ALA A 190 11.62 8.28 -4.02
CA ALA A 190 10.16 8.17 -3.92
C ALA A 190 9.75 6.73 -3.65
#